data_AF-A0A812JYY7-F1
#
_entry.id   AF-A0A812JYY7-F1
#
_cell.length_a   1.000
_cell.length_b   1.000
_cell.length_c   1.000
_cell.angle_alpha   90.00
_cell.angle_beta   90.00
_cell.angle_gamma   90.00
#
_symmetry.space_group_name_H-M   'P 1'
#
loop_
_entity.id
_entity.type
_entity.pdbx_description
1 polymer ?
#
loop_
_entity_poly.entity_id
_entity_poly.type
_entity_poly.pdbx_seq_one_letter_code
_entity_poly.pdbx_strand_id
1 'polypeptide(L)'
;MLSQRAGSQFTLQILWPLLQGIPAAFMELEGVSQDELQEAAAALTMLQTMALQGRNLFEAPQSQPAGPAQNPASSLHPPALEVQVQTPLRQTFSLTGEQEAEQPAKFTRTNEKGSPSKITVSASLITQVVQLLLRHADALNSIEQSTTWILFQGTAPPLTVVDAQATIAEEWNRLKTSNPSAITEPLRVVLWQTWASEFIKRLQTLDTDPNQRNEAIRLQILTEPDCFKYVRWDPSQKRLIPQDTLAPLTAKEILDMLRETIVLCKEDGVLINYHPMRRLTQKMAGAAITFSMHLGLREARAYRFWTIMEALAGNASLQLVATTIRRDRRGRSPLAQALEAELRRLQKPCGKSDS
;
A
#
# COMPACT_ATOMS: atom_id res chain seq x y z
N MET A 1 -1.25 -48.98 1.53
CA MET A 1 -0.18 -48.07 1.08
C MET A 1 -0.48 -47.64 -0.34
N LEU A 2 -1.07 -46.46 -0.51
CA LEU A 2 -1.20 -45.67 -1.75
C LEU A 2 -2.28 -44.62 -1.45
N SER A 3 -1.87 -43.39 -1.15
CA SER A 3 -2.59 -42.13 -1.40
C SER A 3 -2.02 -41.04 -0.51
N GLN A 4 -1.35 -40.07 -1.14
CA GLN A 4 -1.07 -38.68 -0.74
C GLN A 4 0.25 -38.22 -1.36
N ARG A 5 0.26 -38.07 -2.69
CA ARG A 5 1.22 -37.26 -3.44
C ARG A 5 0.50 -36.71 -4.67
N ALA A 6 -0.25 -35.63 -4.51
CA ALA A 6 -0.88 -34.94 -5.64
C ALA A 6 -1.05 -33.42 -5.45
N GLY A 7 -0.49 -32.82 -4.40
CA GLY A 7 -0.76 -31.42 -4.05
C GLY A 7 0.34 -30.38 -4.34
N SER A 8 1.56 -30.79 -4.74
CA SER A 8 2.72 -29.86 -4.70
C SER A 8 3.66 -29.92 -5.91
N GLN A 9 3.37 -30.73 -6.93
CA GLN A 9 4.17 -30.75 -8.17
C GLN A 9 3.50 -30.04 -9.35
N PHE A 10 2.23 -29.65 -9.23
CA PHE A 10 1.45 -29.09 -10.35
C PHE A 10 1.71 -27.60 -10.61
N THR A 11 2.32 -26.87 -9.67
CA THR A 11 2.56 -25.42 -9.76
C THR A 11 3.88 -25.04 -10.42
N LEU A 12 4.85 -25.95 -10.53
CA LEU A 12 6.16 -25.65 -11.12
C LEU A 12 6.25 -25.88 -12.63
N GLN A 13 5.26 -26.53 -13.25
CA GLN A 13 5.34 -26.97 -14.65
C GLN A 13 4.52 -26.12 -15.64
N ILE A 14 3.73 -25.15 -15.16
CA ILE A 14 2.84 -24.32 -16.00
C ILE A 14 3.41 -22.89 -16.23
N LEU A 15 4.35 -22.42 -15.41
CA LEU A 15 4.89 -21.05 -15.51
C LEU A 15 5.90 -20.85 -16.67
N TRP A 16 6.59 -21.90 -17.11
CA TRP A 16 7.65 -21.79 -18.14
C TRP A 16 7.12 -21.57 -19.58
N PRO A 17 6.02 -22.21 -20.04
CA PRO A 17 5.46 -21.94 -21.36
C PRO A 17 4.75 -20.56 -21.48
N LEU A 18 4.34 -19.96 -20.36
CA LEU A 18 3.59 -18.68 -20.30
C LEU A 18 4.43 -17.45 -20.71
N LEU A 19 5.76 -17.57 -20.73
CA LEU A 19 6.70 -16.48 -21.09
C LEU A 19 7.17 -16.53 -22.56
N GLN A 20 6.86 -17.60 -23.31
CA GLN A 20 7.36 -17.78 -24.68
C GLN A 20 6.38 -17.38 -25.80
N GLY A 21 5.18 -16.90 -25.46
CA GLY A 21 4.09 -16.65 -26.41
C GLY A 21 3.97 -15.22 -26.97
N ILE A 22 5.01 -14.38 -26.92
CA ILE A 22 4.94 -12.98 -27.37
C ILE A 22 5.46 -12.87 -28.82
N PRO A 23 4.68 -12.32 -29.78
CA PRO A 23 5.19 -12.01 -31.11
C PRO A 23 6.18 -10.84 -31.06
N ALA A 24 7.35 -11.01 -31.71
CA ALA A 24 8.49 -10.09 -31.72
C ALA A 24 8.20 -8.66 -32.23
N ALA A 25 7.06 -8.44 -32.87
CA ALA A 25 6.75 -7.19 -33.57
C ALA A 25 6.35 -6.01 -32.66
N PHE A 26 6.27 -6.19 -31.33
CA PHE A 26 5.88 -5.13 -30.40
C PHE A 26 7.01 -4.68 -29.45
N MET A 27 8.21 -5.26 -29.56
CA MET A 27 9.34 -4.98 -28.65
C MET A 27 10.13 -3.70 -28.95
N GLU A 28 9.76 -2.92 -29.97
CA GLU A 28 10.55 -1.74 -30.37
C GLU A 28 10.04 -0.39 -29.82
N LEU A 29 8.98 -0.34 -28.99
CA LEU A 29 8.43 0.96 -28.55
C LEU A 29 8.43 1.29 -27.06
N GLU A 30 8.69 0.39 -26.12
CA GLU A 30 8.95 0.77 -24.72
C GLU A 30 9.99 -0.18 -24.12
N GLY A 31 11.11 0.39 -23.67
CA GLY A 31 12.35 -0.32 -23.33
C GLY A 31 12.31 -1.14 -22.04
N VAL A 32 11.45 -2.16 -21.99
CA VAL A 32 11.51 -3.23 -20.98
C VAL A 32 11.85 -4.53 -21.71
N SER A 33 13.04 -5.05 -21.45
CA SER A 33 13.52 -6.28 -22.09
C SER A 33 12.87 -7.52 -21.49
N GLN A 34 12.72 -8.58 -22.29
CA GLN A 34 12.22 -9.87 -21.83
C GLN A 34 13.08 -10.46 -20.70
N ASP A 35 14.37 -10.12 -20.68
CA ASP A 35 15.33 -10.57 -19.68
C ASP A 35 15.05 -9.94 -18.31
N GLU A 36 14.69 -8.66 -18.24
CA GLU A 36 14.35 -7.97 -16.98
C GLU A 36 13.07 -8.52 -16.34
N LEU A 37 12.09 -8.93 -17.15
CA LEU A 37 10.87 -9.59 -16.69
C LEU A 37 11.15 -11.00 -16.16
N GLN A 38 12.06 -11.74 -16.80
CA GLN A 38 12.47 -13.08 -16.34
C GLN A 38 13.25 -13.01 -15.03
N GLU A 39 14.13 -12.02 -14.87
CA GLU A 39 14.91 -11.82 -13.65
C GLU A 39 14.01 -11.47 -12.45
N ALA A 40 13.03 -10.57 -12.64
CA ALA A 40 12.07 -10.23 -11.60
C ALA A 40 11.20 -11.44 -11.16
N ALA A 41 10.77 -12.26 -12.13
CA ALA A 41 10.02 -13.48 -11.84
C ALA A 41 10.86 -14.54 -11.10
N ALA A 42 12.14 -14.68 -11.46
CA ALA A 42 13.07 -15.59 -10.80
C ALA A 42 13.34 -15.19 -9.34
N ALA A 43 13.54 -13.88 -9.08
CA ALA A 43 13.75 -13.36 -7.73
C ALA A 43 12.53 -13.61 -6.81
N LEU A 44 11.31 -13.37 -7.32
CA LEU A 44 10.07 -13.67 -6.58
C LEU A 44 9.90 -15.17 -6.33
N THR A 45 10.24 -16.01 -7.30
CA THR A 45 10.16 -17.48 -7.17
C THR A 45 11.17 -18.00 -6.13
N MET A 46 12.39 -17.45 -6.10
CA MET A 46 13.41 -17.80 -5.12
C MET A 46 12.96 -17.44 -3.70
N LEU A 47 12.42 -16.23 -3.49
CA LEU A 47 11.89 -15.80 -2.19
C LEU A 47 10.72 -16.68 -1.73
N GLN A 48 9.81 -17.06 -2.64
CA GLN A 48 8.71 -17.97 -2.34
C GLN A 48 9.19 -19.40 -2.03
N THR A 49 10.19 -19.90 -2.75
CA THR A 49 10.76 -21.25 -2.54
C THR A 49 11.49 -21.35 -1.19
N MET A 50 12.23 -20.31 -0.83
CA MET A 50 12.91 -20.25 0.47
C MET A 50 11.91 -20.15 1.64
N ALA A 51 10.80 -19.44 1.47
CA ALA A 51 9.72 -19.38 2.45
C ALA A 51 9.05 -20.76 2.69
N LEU A 52 9.01 -21.63 1.68
CA LEU A 52 8.49 -23.00 1.80
C LEU A 52 9.51 -23.95 2.45
N GLN A 53 10.81 -23.77 2.19
CA GLN A 53 11.87 -24.60 2.78
C GLN A 53 12.09 -24.31 4.28
N GLY A 54 11.91 -23.06 4.71
CA GLY A 54 11.97 -22.68 6.13
C GLY A 54 10.86 -23.29 7.00
N ARG A 55 9.77 -23.76 6.39
CA ARG A 55 8.63 -24.40 7.09
C ARG A 55 8.89 -25.86 7.47
N ASN A 56 9.85 -26.56 6.83
CA ASN A 56 10.05 -28.01 7.01
C ASN A 56 11.02 -28.39 8.15
N LEU A 57 11.59 -27.42 8.87
CA LEU A 57 12.55 -27.70 9.96
C LEU A 57 11.91 -27.82 11.35
N PHE A 58 10.60 -27.58 11.48
CA PHE A 58 9.89 -27.64 12.76
C PHE A 58 8.55 -28.35 12.62
N GLU A 59 8.59 -29.68 12.54
CA GLU A 59 7.41 -30.51 12.83
C GLU A 59 7.81 -31.67 13.75
N ALA A 60 7.28 -31.65 14.97
CA ALA A 60 7.32 -32.74 15.95
C ALA A 60 5.85 -33.05 16.36
N PRO A 61 5.54 -34.30 16.76
CA PRO A 61 4.32 -34.98 16.32
C PRO A 61 3.05 -34.60 17.08
N GLN A 62 1.93 -34.62 16.35
CA GLN A 62 0.57 -34.45 16.86
C GLN A 62 0.13 -35.59 17.79
N SER A 63 -0.71 -35.24 18.77
CA SER A 63 -1.67 -36.16 19.38
C SER A 63 -3.09 -35.59 19.22
N GLN A 64 -3.99 -36.46 18.76
CA GLN A 64 -5.45 -36.30 18.62
C GLN A 64 -6.09 -37.45 19.44
N PRO A 65 -7.38 -37.41 19.88
CA PRO A 65 -8.49 -37.45 18.93
C PRO A 65 -9.87 -36.83 19.32
N ALA A 66 -10.62 -36.54 18.24
CA ALA A 66 -12.05 -36.79 17.94
C ALA A 66 -13.23 -36.13 18.70
N GLY A 67 -14.14 -35.52 17.91
CA GLY A 67 -15.57 -35.27 18.21
C GLY A 67 -16.26 -34.40 17.12
N PRO A 68 -17.54 -34.62 16.75
CA PRO A 68 -17.94 -34.67 15.33
C PRO A 68 -18.61 -33.41 14.73
N ALA A 69 -18.66 -33.47 13.40
CA ALA A 69 -19.25 -32.62 12.38
C ALA A 69 -20.54 -31.85 12.70
N GLN A 70 -20.56 -30.56 12.31
CA GLN A 70 -21.76 -29.87 11.83
C GLN A 70 -21.39 -28.94 10.65
N ASN A 71 -22.09 -29.11 9.52
CA ASN A 71 -22.14 -28.15 8.42
C ASN A 71 -22.77 -26.83 8.90
N PRO A 72 -22.38 -25.70 8.30
CA PRO A 72 -23.40 -25.04 7.47
C PRO A 72 -22.83 -24.45 6.18
N ALA A 73 -23.62 -24.62 5.12
CA ALA A 73 -23.58 -23.78 3.93
C ALA A 73 -24.03 -22.35 4.25
N SER A 74 -23.62 -21.41 3.37
CA SER A 74 -24.24 -20.11 3.12
C SER A 74 -23.95 -18.96 4.08
N SER A 75 -22.96 -18.12 3.72
CA SER A 75 -23.15 -16.66 3.53
C SER A 75 -21.82 -15.99 3.14
N LEU A 76 -21.46 -15.97 1.87
CA LEU A 76 -20.40 -15.11 1.33
C LEU A 76 -21.05 -13.90 0.65
N HIS A 77 -21.56 -12.98 1.47
CA HIS A 77 -21.68 -11.60 1.04
C HIS A 77 -20.33 -10.94 1.32
N PRO A 78 -19.68 -10.30 0.33
CA PRO A 78 -18.53 -9.45 0.63
C PRO A 78 -19.01 -8.33 1.56
N PRO A 79 -18.38 -8.11 2.72
CA PRO A 79 -18.68 -6.92 3.50
C PRO A 79 -18.30 -5.73 2.64
N ALA A 80 -19.29 -4.90 2.29
CA ALA A 80 -19.02 -3.59 1.75
C ALA A 80 -18.01 -2.91 2.68
N LEU A 81 -16.86 -2.50 2.13
CA LEU A 81 -15.85 -1.73 2.85
C LEU A 81 -16.45 -0.37 3.23
N GLU A 82 -17.24 -0.35 4.31
CA GLU A 82 -17.70 0.87 4.96
C GLU A 82 -16.46 1.50 5.60
N VAL A 83 -15.78 2.38 4.85
CA VAL A 83 -14.67 3.17 5.37
C VAL A 83 -15.26 4.23 6.29
N GLN A 84 -15.55 3.83 7.54
CA GLN A 84 -15.65 4.80 8.62
C GLN A 84 -14.28 5.43 8.81
N VAL A 85 -14.25 6.76 8.71
CA VAL A 85 -13.05 7.58 8.93
C VAL A 85 -12.69 7.48 10.41
N GLN A 86 -11.81 6.54 10.76
CA GLN A 86 -11.12 6.58 12.04
C GLN A 86 -9.88 7.46 11.92
N THR A 87 -9.86 8.52 12.72
CA THR A 87 -8.70 9.37 12.95
C THR A 87 -7.55 8.52 13.47
N PRO A 88 -6.32 8.60 12.92
CA PRO A 88 -5.22 7.81 13.45
C PRO A 88 -4.87 8.27 14.88
N LEU A 89 -4.75 7.28 15.76
CA LEU A 89 -4.24 7.43 17.12
C LEU A 89 -2.79 7.94 17.09
N ARG A 90 -2.57 8.97 17.89
CA ARG A 90 -1.30 9.67 18.17
C ARG A 90 -0.18 8.69 18.51
N GLN A 91 0.81 8.53 17.63
CA GLN A 91 2.09 7.92 18.00
C GLN A 91 3.03 9.01 18.51
N THR A 92 3.32 8.96 19.80
CA THR A 92 4.42 9.68 20.42
C THR A 92 5.73 9.01 20.02
N PHE A 93 6.61 9.73 19.33
CA PHE A 93 7.98 9.30 19.12
C PHE A 93 8.72 9.33 20.46
N SER A 94 9.05 8.15 20.99
CA SER A 94 10.03 7.98 22.06
C SER A 94 11.38 7.62 21.42
N LEU A 95 12.31 8.57 21.43
CA LEU A 95 13.71 8.33 21.10
C LEU A 95 14.43 7.82 22.35
N THR A 96 14.66 6.51 22.41
CA THR A 96 15.65 5.90 23.30
C THR A 96 16.67 5.18 22.44
N GLY A 97 17.90 5.67 22.47
CA GLY A 97 19.04 5.10 21.79
C GLY A 97 20.30 5.80 22.28
N GLU A 98 20.96 5.16 23.23
CA GLU A 98 22.27 5.53 23.76
C GLU A 98 23.32 5.55 22.63
N GLN A 99 24.06 6.64 22.51
CA GLN A 99 25.35 6.66 21.80
C GLN A 99 26.37 7.45 22.63
N GLU A 100 27.46 6.73 22.89
CA GLU A 100 28.79 7.08 23.38
C GLU A 100 29.19 8.55 23.49
N ALA A 101 29.76 8.87 24.65
CA ALA A 101 30.31 10.15 25.03
C ALA A 101 31.64 10.44 24.31
N GLU A 102 31.61 11.29 23.28
CA GLU A 102 32.76 12.08 22.86
C GLU A 102 32.75 13.46 23.53
N GLN A 103 33.88 13.80 24.16
CA GLN A 103 34.07 15.01 24.95
C GLN A 103 33.97 16.27 24.09
N PRO A 104 33.20 17.31 24.48
CA PRO A 104 33.23 18.57 23.77
C PRO A 104 34.49 19.37 24.12
N ALA A 105 35.17 19.83 23.06
CA ALA A 105 36.32 20.72 23.12
C ALA A 105 36.04 21.97 23.97
N LYS A 106 37.03 22.35 24.79
CA LYS A 106 37.00 23.52 25.68
C LYS A 106 36.92 24.80 24.86
N PHE A 107 35.73 25.38 24.76
CA PHE A 107 35.56 26.76 24.29
C PHE A 107 35.79 27.71 25.47
N THR A 108 36.93 28.39 25.48
CA THR A 108 37.30 29.39 26.47
C THR A 108 36.34 30.57 26.39
N ARG A 109 35.43 30.68 27.36
CA ARG A 109 34.47 31.78 27.47
C ARG A 109 35.20 33.02 28.01
N THR A 110 35.51 33.97 27.13
CA THR A 110 35.80 35.35 27.55
C THR A 110 34.54 35.92 28.21
N ASN A 111 34.74 36.44 29.42
CA ASN A 111 33.68 36.84 30.33
C ASN A 111 33.24 38.27 29.99
N GLU A 112 32.41 38.43 28.97
CA GLU A 112 31.66 39.68 28.77
C GLU A 112 30.37 39.64 29.60
N LYS A 113 30.27 40.59 30.53
CA LYS A 113 29.07 40.85 31.34
C LYS A 113 27.93 41.35 30.45
N GLY A 114 27.24 40.44 29.77
CA GLY A 114 25.94 40.67 29.15
C GLY A 114 24.82 40.28 30.11
N SER A 115 23.99 41.25 30.48
CA SER A 115 22.66 41.03 31.10
C SER A 115 21.88 39.94 30.33
N PRO A 116 21.17 39.00 30.99
CA PRO A 116 20.29 38.06 30.30
C PRO A 116 19.10 38.85 29.75
N SER A 117 19.23 39.30 28.50
CA SER A 117 18.14 39.93 27.77
C SER A 117 17.05 38.87 27.59
N LYS A 118 15.97 38.98 28.37
CA LYS A 118 14.76 38.16 28.19
C LYS A 118 14.25 38.40 26.77
N ILE A 119 14.47 37.43 25.88
CA ILE A 119 13.92 37.46 24.53
C ILE A 119 12.39 37.47 24.68
N THR A 120 11.79 38.65 24.51
CA THR A 120 10.34 38.81 24.56
C THR A 120 9.84 38.63 23.14
N VAL A 121 9.41 37.41 22.79
CA VAL A 121 8.86 37.14 21.47
C VAL A 121 7.49 37.81 21.38
N SER A 122 7.32 38.73 20.42
CA SER A 122 6.04 39.42 20.22
C SER A 122 4.94 38.44 19.84
N ALA A 123 3.76 38.56 20.47
CA ALA A 123 2.56 37.78 20.11
C ALA A 123 2.16 37.98 18.64
N SER A 124 2.42 39.16 18.07
CA SER A 124 2.18 39.43 16.64
C SER A 124 3.14 38.67 15.73
N LEU A 125 4.39 38.43 16.17
CA LEU A 125 5.36 37.64 15.44
C LEU A 125 4.98 36.15 15.46
N ILE A 126 4.57 35.63 16.62
CA ILE A 126 4.10 34.24 16.75
C ILE A 126 2.89 34.00 15.85
N THR A 127 1.94 34.93 15.84
CA THR A 127 0.77 34.89 14.95
C THR A 127 1.17 34.79 13.47
N GLN A 128 2.13 35.62 13.03
CA GLN A 128 2.62 35.60 11.65
C GLN A 128 3.37 34.30 11.32
N VAL A 129 4.19 33.78 12.23
CA VAL A 129 4.88 32.50 12.07
C VAL A 129 3.88 31.36 11.93
N VAL A 130 2.85 31.32 12.78
CA VAL A 130 1.79 30.30 12.69
C VAL A 130 1.06 30.39 11.36
N GLN A 131 0.69 31.60 10.91
CA GLN A 131 0.05 31.79 9.60
C GLN A 131 0.95 31.33 8.44
N LEU A 132 2.25 31.64 8.51
CA LEU A 132 3.22 31.20 7.50
C LEU A 132 3.36 29.68 7.46
N LEU A 133 3.45 29.03 8.63
CA LEU A 133 3.51 27.57 8.75
C LEU A 133 2.27 26.89 8.19
N LEU A 134 1.07 27.44 8.45
CA LEU A 134 -0.17 26.93 7.88
C LEU A 134 -0.18 27.05 6.34
N ARG A 135 0.32 28.15 5.79
CA ARG A 135 0.46 28.32 4.33
C ARG A 135 1.46 27.33 3.72
N HIS A 136 2.59 27.09 4.39
CA HIS A 136 3.57 26.09 3.95
C HIS A 136 2.98 24.67 3.99
N ALA A 137 2.23 24.34 5.04
CA ALA A 137 1.53 23.07 5.12
C ALA A 137 0.52 22.90 3.97
N ASP A 138 -0.23 23.95 3.62
CA ASP A 138 -1.15 23.91 2.47
C ASP A 138 -0.41 23.72 1.13
N ALA A 139 0.76 24.37 0.96
CA ALA A 139 1.58 24.21 -0.23
C ALA A 139 2.13 22.77 -0.37
N LEU A 140 2.62 22.18 0.73
CA LEU A 140 3.07 20.80 0.76
C LEU A 140 1.92 19.82 0.45
N ASN A 141 0.76 20.01 1.08
CA ASN A 141 -0.44 19.22 0.79
C ASN A 141 -0.85 19.33 -0.69
N SER A 142 -0.60 20.46 -1.35
CA SER A 142 -0.86 20.61 -2.78
C SER A 142 0.09 19.80 -3.64
N ILE A 143 1.34 19.64 -3.23
CA ILE A 143 2.33 18.81 -3.93
C ILE A 143 2.00 17.33 -3.72
N GLU A 144 1.67 16.94 -2.48
CA GLU A 144 1.33 15.56 -2.13
C GLU A 144 0.15 15.01 -2.92
N GLN A 145 -0.80 15.86 -3.33
CA GLN A 145 -1.91 15.43 -4.19
C GLN A 145 -1.48 14.93 -5.57
N SER A 146 -0.28 15.28 -6.01
CA SER A 146 0.29 14.90 -7.29
C SER A 146 1.35 13.81 -7.16
N THR A 147 1.65 13.36 -5.94
CA THR A 147 2.69 12.35 -5.67
C THR A 147 2.22 11.21 -4.76
N THR A 148 1.10 11.38 -4.05
CA THR A 148 0.68 10.49 -2.96
C THR A 148 -0.63 9.79 -3.27
N TRP A 149 -0.62 8.47 -3.11
CA TRP A 149 -1.78 7.60 -3.19
C TRP A 149 -2.01 6.92 -1.84
N ILE A 150 -3.27 6.77 -1.48
CA ILE A 150 -3.70 6.04 -0.29
C ILE A 150 -4.47 4.80 -0.74
N LEU A 151 -4.01 3.63 -0.28
CA LEU A 151 -4.62 2.35 -0.57
C LEU A 151 -5.27 1.79 0.69
N PHE A 152 -6.55 1.46 0.61
CA PHE A 152 -7.28 0.73 1.65
C PHE A 152 -7.39 -0.72 1.21
N GLN A 153 -6.72 -1.62 1.91
CA GLN A 153 -6.73 -3.04 1.59
C GLN A 153 -7.56 -3.79 2.63
N GLY A 154 -8.57 -4.52 2.17
CA GLY A 154 -9.42 -5.35 3.01
C GLY A 154 -8.61 -6.46 3.67
N THR A 155 -8.91 -6.73 4.94
CA THR A 155 -8.19 -7.73 5.76
C THR A 155 -8.95 -9.05 5.88
N ALA A 156 -10.15 -9.15 5.29
CA ALA A 156 -10.97 -10.35 5.33
C ALA A 156 -10.60 -11.35 4.20
N PRO A 157 -10.35 -12.63 4.53
CA PRO A 157 -10.27 -13.69 3.52
C PRO A 157 -11.58 -13.86 2.74
N PRO A 158 -11.56 -14.41 1.51
CA PRO A 158 -10.37 -14.87 0.76
C PRO A 158 -9.69 -13.76 -0.05
N LEU A 159 -10.27 -12.56 -0.09
CA LEU A 159 -9.84 -11.49 -1.01
C LEU A 159 -8.73 -10.60 -0.43
N THR A 160 -8.36 -10.75 0.83
CA THR A 160 -7.20 -10.05 1.40
C THR A 160 -5.91 -10.40 0.66
N VAL A 161 -5.06 -9.39 0.44
CA VAL A 161 -3.66 -9.54 -0.02
C VAL A 161 -2.67 -9.25 1.12
N VAL A 162 -3.19 -8.73 2.23
CA VAL A 162 -2.41 -8.24 3.37
C VAL A 162 -1.64 -9.37 4.05
N ASP A 163 -2.17 -10.60 4.04
CA ASP A 163 -1.52 -11.77 4.67
C ASP A 163 -0.25 -12.17 3.90
N ALA A 164 -0.28 -12.09 2.57
CA ALA A 164 0.89 -12.31 1.72
C ALA A 164 1.94 -11.22 1.95
N GLN A 165 1.51 -9.96 2.03
CA GLN A 165 2.39 -8.83 2.35
C GLN A 165 2.97 -8.90 3.76
N ALA A 166 2.22 -9.39 4.75
CA ALA A 166 2.73 -9.57 6.11
C ALA A 166 3.80 -10.67 6.14
N THR A 167 3.54 -11.79 5.45
CA THR A 167 4.48 -12.91 5.35
C THR A 167 5.79 -12.49 4.70
N ILE A 168 5.73 -11.78 3.56
CA ILE A 168 6.94 -11.32 2.87
C ILE A 168 7.70 -10.26 3.67
N ALA A 169 6.99 -9.41 4.42
CA ALA A 169 7.63 -8.41 5.29
C ALA A 169 8.35 -9.07 6.47
N GLU A 170 7.76 -10.10 7.09
CA GLU A 170 8.41 -10.89 8.14
C GLU A 170 9.70 -11.54 7.61
N GLU A 171 9.62 -12.16 6.44
CA GLU A 171 10.78 -12.81 5.80
C GLU A 171 11.87 -11.81 5.41
N TRP A 172 11.50 -10.67 4.81
CA TRP A 172 12.45 -9.62 4.46
C TRP A 172 13.17 -9.06 5.69
N ASN A 173 12.45 -8.84 6.79
CA ASN A 173 13.06 -8.39 8.05
C ASN A 173 13.97 -9.47 8.67
N ARG A 174 13.58 -10.74 8.59
CA ARG A 174 14.42 -11.87 9.01
C ARG A 174 15.72 -11.91 8.21
N LEU A 175 15.65 -11.83 6.89
CA LEU A 175 16.81 -11.79 6.00
C LEU A 175 17.70 -10.59 6.29
N LYS A 176 17.12 -9.42 6.58
CA LYS A 176 17.88 -8.23 6.95
C LYS A 176 18.76 -8.44 8.18
N THR A 177 18.31 -9.27 9.13
CA THR A 177 19.08 -9.60 10.32
C THR A 177 20.02 -10.79 10.10
N SER A 178 19.57 -11.85 9.42
CA SER A 178 20.33 -13.10 9.30
C SER A 178 21.34 -13.11 8.15
N ASN A 179 21.00 -12.51 7.02
CA ASN A 179 21.83 -12.50 5.81
C ASN A 179 21.56 -11.24 4.96
N PRO A 180 22.11 -10.07 5.36
CA PRO A 180 21.83 -8.80 4.68
C PRO A 180 22.20 -8.79 3.20
N SER A 181 23.22 -9.55 2.78
CA SER A 181 23.67 -9.60 1.38
C SER A 181 22.70 -10.35 0.45
N ALA A 182 21.74 -11.10 1.01
CA ALA A 182 20.67 -11.72 0.22
C ALA A 182 19.55 -10.74 -0.15
N ILE A 183 19.50 -9.54 0.44
CA ILE A 183 18.50 -8.53 0.10
C ILE A 183 18.92 -7.81 -1.18
N THR A 184 18.18 -8.06 -2.24
CA THR A 184 18.35 -7.38 -3.54
C THR A 184 17.49 -6.13 -3.66
N GLU A 185 16.31 -6.13 -3.02
CA GLU A 185 15.32 -5.06 -3.18
C GLU A 185 14.83 -4.52 -1.82
N PRO A 186 14.55 -3.20 -1.72
CA PRO A 186 14.04 -2.61 -0.49
C PRO A 186 12.60 -3.07 -0.21
N LEU A 187 12.21 -3.12 1.06
CA LEU A 187 10.89 -3.62 1.50
C LEU A 187 9.71 -2.99 0.75
N ARG A 188 9.77 -1.69 0.43
CA ARG A 188 8.71 -0.98 -0.32
C ARG A 188 8.43 -1.61 -1.69
N VAL A 189 9.47 -2.07 -2.38
CA VAL A 189 9.41 -2.68 -3.71
C VAL A 189 8.78 -4.06 -3.60
N VAL A 190 9.33 -4.89 -2.70
CA VAL A 190 8.86 -6.26 -2.47
C VAL A 190 7.39 -6.30 -2.03
N LEU A 191 6.96 -5.37 -1.17
CA LEU A 191 5.56 -5.23 -0.76
C LEU A 191 4.64 -4.87 -1.93
N TRP A 192 5.08 -3.97 -2.82
CA TRP A 192 4.30 -3.58 -3.99
C TRP A 192 4.19 -4.73 -4.99
N GLN A 193 5.31 -5.36 -5.32
CA GLN A 193 5.34 -6.51 -6.22
C GLN A 193 4.47 -7.65 -5.72
N THR A 194 4.46 -7.91 -4.41
CA THR A 194 3.58 -8.92 -3.79
C THR A 194 2.11 -8.59 -4.02
N TRP A 195 1.73 -7.31 -3.85
CA TRP A 195 0.37 -6.86 -4.09
C TRP A 195 -0.04 -7.00 -5.56
N ALA A 196 0.81 -6.53 -6.48
CA ALA A 196 0.56 -6.60 -7.92
C ALA A 196 0.52 -8.05 -8.43
N SER A 197 1.39 -8.92 -7.92
CA SER A 197 1.45 -10.34 -8.31
C SER A 197 0.20 -11.11 -7.89
N GLU A 198 -0.30 -10.88 -6.67
CA GLU A 198 -1.56 -11.49 -6.22
C GLU A 198 -2.75 -10.97 -7.04
N PHE A 199 -2.73 -9.71 -7.46
CA PHE A 199 -3.75 -9.16 -8.35
C PHE A 199 -3.72 -9.81 -9.74
N ILE A 200 -2.54 -9.89 -10.37
CA ILE A 200 -2.33 -10.57 -11.65
C ILE A 200 -2.85 -12.01 -11.59
N LYS A 201 -2.48 -12.76 -10.53
CA LYS A 201 -2.90 -14.15 -10.35
C LYS A 201 -4.42 -14.29 -10.33
N ARG A 202 -5.13 -13.39 -9.64
CA ARG A 202 -6.59 -13.42 -9.56
C ARG A 202 -7.25 -13.06 -10.88
N LEU A 203 -6.70 -12.09 -11.62
CA LEU A 203 -7.14 -11.79 -12.98
C LEU A 203 -7.02 -13.01 -13.89
N GLN A 204 -5.86 -13.67 -13.91
CA GLN A 204 -5.63 -14.89 -14.69
C GLN A 204 -6.52 -16.06 -14.26
N THR A 205 -6.92 -16.09 -12.98
CA THR A 205 -7.84 -17.12 -12.48
C THR A 205 -9.24 -16.96 -13.08
N LEU A 206 -9.67 -15.74 -13.43
CA LEU A 206 -10.96 -15.52 -14.10
C LEU A 206 -11.02 -16.16 -15.50
N ASP A 207 -9.89 -16.27 -16.20
CA ASP A 207 -9.84 -16.90 -17.52
C ASP A 207 -9.83 -18.44 -17.43
N THR A 208 -9.32 -18.98 -16.32
CA THR A 208 -9.07 -20.42 -16.14
C THR A 208 -10.12 -21.13 -15.30
N ASP A 209 -10.81 -20.42 -14.41
CA ASP A 209 -11.85 -20.95 -13.52
C ASP A 209 -13.23 -20.31 -13.83
N PRO A 210 -14.11 -21.03 -14.55
CA PRO A 210 -15.45 -20.53 -14.85
C PRO A 210 -16.30 -20.20 -13.63
N ASN A 211 -16.07 -20.87 -12.49
CA ASN A 211 -16.86 -20.60 -11.27
C ASN A 211 -16.52 -19.22 -10.71
N GLN A 212 -15.23 -18.88 -10.65
CA GLN A 212 -14.79 -17.55 -10.22
C GLN A 212 -15.20 -16.47 -11.20
N ARG A 213 -15.15 -16.75 -12.51
CA ARG A 213 -15.65 -15.85 -13.54
C ARG A 213 -17.15 -15.56 -13.38
N ASN A 214 -17.96 -16.60 -13.26
CA ASN A 214 -19.41 -16.45 -13.08
C ASN A 214 -19.76 -15.71 -11.80
N GLU A 215 -19.01 -15.93 -10.72
CA GLU A 215 -19.19 -15.19 -9.47
C GLU A 215 -18.80 -13.71 -9.64
N ALA A 216 -17.72 -13.39 -10.33
CA ALA A 216 -17.34 -12.00 -10.62
C ALA A 216 -18.40 -11.27 -11.47
N ILE A 217 -19.04 -11.96 -12.41
CA ILE A 217 -20.17 -11.44 -13.19
C ILE A 217 -21.41 -11.24 -12.29
N ARG A 218 -21.73 -12.22 -11.43
CA ARG A 218 -22.85 -12.14 -10.48
C ARG A 218 -22.70 -10.96 -9.53
N LEU A 219 -21.47 -10.69 -9.09
CA LEU A 219 -21.11 -9.55 -8.23
C LEU A 219 -20.95 -8.23 -9.00
N GLN A 220 -21.17 -8.23 -10.32
CA GLN A 220 -21.02 -7.07 -11.20
C GLN A 220 -19.62 -6.44 -11.18
N ILE A 221 -18.59 -7.24 -10.84
CA ILE A 221 -17.18 -6.84 -10.92
C ILE A 221 -16.72 -6.89 -12.38
N LEU A 222 -17.11 -7.97 -13.07
CA LEU A 222 -16.83 -8.21 -14.48
C LEU A 222 -18.13 -8.04 -15.27
N THR A 223 -18.05 -7.40 -16.43
CA THR A 223 -19.19 -7.22 -17.34
C THR A 223 -18.85 -7.71 -18.73
N GLU A 224 -19.82 -8.26 -19.44
CA GLU A 224 -19.61 -8.70 -20.82
C GLU A 224 -19.50 -7.49 -21.76
N PRO A 225 -18.53 -7.47 -22.70
CA PRO A 225 -17.49 -8.47 -22.96
C PRO A 225 -16.23 -8.26 -22.06
N ASP A 226 -15.99 -9.16 -21.10
CA ASP A 226 -14.83 -9.22 -20.17
C ASP A 226 -14.14 -7.88 -19.81
N CYS A 227 -14.95 -6.93 -19.38
CA CYS A 227 -14.56 -5.56 -19.06
C CYS A 227 -14.87 -5.24 -17.59
N PHE A 228 -13.98 -4.48 -16.97
CA PHE A 228 -14.12 -3.94 -15.62
C PHE A 228 -14.53 -2.48 -15.68
N LYS A 229 -15.74 -2.18 -15.19
CA LYS A 229 -16.29 -0.83 -15.15
C LYS A 229 -15.69 0.00 -14.02
N TYR A 230 -15.77 1.32 -14.15
CA TYR A 230 -15.52 2.21 -13.03
C TYR A 230 -16.72 2.24 -12.09
N VAL A 231 -16.44 2.31 -10.80
CA VAL A 231 -17.43 2.32 -9.73
C VAL A 231 -17.15 3.43 -8.74
N ARG A 232 -18.22 4.00 -8.19
CA ARG A 232 -18.16 5.02 -7.14
C ARG A 232 -18.98 4.57 -5.95
N TRP A 233 -18.49 4.86 -4.75
CA TRP A 233 -19.28 4.66 -3.54
C TRP A 233 -20.46 5.65 -3.50
N ASP A 234 -21.66 5.12 -3.34
CA ASP A 234 -22.86 5.88 -3.00
C ASP A 234 -23.12 5.80 -1.49
N PRO A 235 -22.93 6.91 -0.73
CA PRO A 235 -23.16 6.92 0.70
C PRO A 235 -24.64 6.72 1.09
N SER A 236 -25.58 7.03 0.19
CA SER A 236 -27.01 6.88 0.45
C SER A 236 -27.45 5.41 0.36
N GLN A 237 -26.97 4.70 -0.67
CA GLN A 237 -27.26 3.28 -0.89
C GLN A 237 -26.27 2.34 -0.20
N LYS A 238 -25.21 2.89 0.40
CA LYS A 238 -24.09 2.15 1.02
C LYS A 238 -23.55 1.02 0.13
N ARG A 239 -23.41 1.31 -1.17
CA ARG A 239 -22.89 0.35 -2.16
C ARG A 239 -22.09 1.05 -3.25
N LEU A 240 -21.31 0.27 -3.96
CA LEU A 240 -20.66 0.70 -5.19
C LEU A 240 -21.70 0.76 -6.30
N ILE A 241 -21.75 1.89 -7.01
CA ILE A 241 -22.58 2.09 -8.19
C ILE A 241 -21.70 2.29 -9.42
N PRO A 242 -22.08 1.79 -10.60
CA PRO A 242 -21.35 2.03 -11.84
C PRO A 242 -21.22 3.52 -12.17
N GLN A 243 -20.09 3.91 -12.74
CA GLN A 243 -19.84 5.23 -13.29
C GLN A 243 -19.62 5.10 -14.80
N ASP A 244 -20.69 5.31 -15.57
CA ASP A 244 -20.69 5.09 -17.03
C ASP A 244 -19.98 6.21 -17.82
N THR A 245 -19.41 7.22 -17.15
CA THR A 245 -18.69 8.32 -17.80
C THR A 245 -17.28 7.93 -18.25
N LEU A 246 -16.73 6.84 -17.72
CA LEU A 246 -15.36 6.39 -18.00
C LEU A 246 -15.41 5.07 -18.77
N ALA A 247 -14.58 4.97 -19.81
CA ALA A 247 -14.45 3.74 -20.59
C ALA A 247 -13.94 2.61 -19.68
N PRO A 248 -14.54 1.41 -19.70
CA PRO A 248 -14.08 0.30 -18.88
C PRO A 248 -12.71 -0.21 -19.34
N LEU A 249 -12.01 -0.93 -18.46
CA LEU A 249 -10.74 -1.57 -18.76
C LEU A 249 -10.91 -3.06 -18.99
N THR A 250 -10.22 -3.60 -19.98
CA THR A 250 -10.14 -5.04 -20.22
C THR A 250 -9.19 -5.72 -19.23
N ALA A 251 -9.35 -7.03 -19.03
CA ALA A 251 -8.41 -7.82 -18.21
C ALA A 251 -6.97 -7.71 -18.73
N LYS A 252 -6.79 -7.68 -20.05
CA LYS A 252 -5.48 -7.55 -20.70
C LYS A 252 -4.79 -6.22 -20.34
N GLU A 253 -5.49 -5.10 -20.49
CA GLU A 253 -4.94 -3.78 -20.17
C GLU A 253 -4.51 -3.70 -18.71
N ILE A 254 -5.31 -4.27 -17.79
CA ILE A 254 -4.98 -4.28 -16.36
C ILE A 254 -3.75 -5.15 -16.09
N LEU A 255 -3.66 -6.33 -16.72
CA LEU A 255 -2.49 -7.21 -16.58
C LEU A 255 -1.21 -6.52 -17.06
N ASP A 256 -1.27 -5.85 -18.21
CA ASP A 256 -0.12 -5.16 -18.79
C ASP A 256 0.31 -3.99 -17.88
N MET A 257 -0.65 -3.18 -17.41
CA MET A 257 -0.40 -2.13 -16.42
C MET A 257 0.23 -2.65 -15.12
N LEU A 258 -0.26 -3.76 -14.56
CA LEU A 258 0.27 -4.32 -13.31
C LEU A 258 1.71 -4.83 -13.50
N ARG A 259 2.00 -5.52 -14.61
CA ARG A 259 3.36 -5.97 -14.95
C ARG A 259 4.31 -4.80 -15.11
N GLU A 260 3.84 -3.73 -15.75
CA GLU A 260 4.63 -2.51 -15.90
C GLU A 260 4.98 -1.89 -14.54
N THR A 261 4.02 -1.81 -13.60
CA THR A 261 4.32 -1.28 -12.26
C THR A 261 5.29 -2.15 -11.45
N ILE A 262 5.35 -3.46 -11.71
CA ILE A 262 6.34 -4.35 -11.08
C ILE A 262 7.76 -3.98 -11.51
N VAL A 263 7.94 -3.61 -12.78
CA VAL A 263 9.24 -3.15 -13.29
C VAL A 263 9.53 -1.73 -12.81
N LEU A 264 8.59 -0.80 -13.02
CA LEU A 264 8.76 0.61 -12.66
C LEU A 264 9.06 0.82 -11.17
N CYS A 265 8.52 -0.01 -10.27
CA CYS A 265 8.75 0.17 -8.84
C CYS A 265 10.21 -0.02 -8.41
N LYS A 266 11.03 -0.71 -9.21
CA LYS A 266 12.44 -0.99 -8.94
C LYS A 266 13.36 0.19 -9.28
N GLU A 267 12.93 1.02 -10.22
CA GLU A 267 13.69 2.17 -10.71
C GLU A 267 13.90 3.20 -9.59
N ASP A 268 15.10 3.75 -9.53
CA ASP A 268 15.42 4.79 -8.56
C ASP A 268 14.57 6.04 -8.82
N GLY A 269 14.13 6.70 -7.76
CA GLY A 269 13.25 7.87 -7.88
C GLY A 269 11.79 7.60 -8.24
N VAL A 270 11.40 6.37 -8.63
CA VAL A 270 10.00 6.07 -9.01
C VAL A 270 9.11 5.78 -7.81
N LEU A 271 9.31 4.65 -7.12
CA LEU A 271 8.57 4.32 -5.90
C LEU A 271 9.36 4.79 -4.69
N ILE A 272 9.05 5.99 -4.20
CA ILE A 272 9.75 6.61 -3.07
C ILE A 272 9.38 5.92 -1.76
N ASN A 273 8.09 5.65 -1.57
CA ASN A 273 7.61 5.01 -0.35
C ASN A 273 6.37 4.15 -0.64
N TYR A 274 6.29 3.01 0.02
CA TYR A 274 5.09 2.17 0.08
C TYR A 274 5.10 1.44 1.40
N HIS A 275 4.25 1.87 2.32
CA HIS A 275 4.25 1.33 3.67
C HIS A 275 2.85 1.32 4.28
N PRO A 276 2.59 0.35 5.16
CA PRO A 276 1.36 0.33 5.93
C PRO A 276 1.41 1.40 7.02
N MET A 277 0.27 2.04 7.32
CA MET A 277 0.14 3.04 8.39
C MET A 277 0.07 2.42 9.79
N ARG A 278 -0.09 1.09 9.87
CA ARG A 278 0.02 0.29 11.09
C ARG A 278 0.83 -0.96 10.81
N ARG A 279 1.47 -1.52 11.83
CA ARG A 279 2.31 -2.72 11.68
C ARG A 279 1.52 -3.88 11.06
N LEU A 280 2.12 -4.55 10.07
CA LEU A 280 1.58 -5.78 9.49
C LEU A 280 1.76 -6.95 10.44
N THR A 281 0.73 -7.78 10.55
CA THR A 281 0.71 -9.04 11.27
C THR A 281 -0.04 -10.08 10.44
N GLN A 282 0.21 -11.37 10.66
CA GLN A 282 -0.45 -12.45 9.90
C GLN A 282 -1.97 -12.51 10.04
N LYS A 283 -2.55 -11.85 11.06
CA LYS A 283 -3.99 -11.73 11.25
C LYS A 283 -4.31 -10.29 11.61
N MET A 284 -4.62 -9.51 10.58
CA MET A 284 -4.96 -8.11 10.76
C MET A 284 -6.41 -7.96 11.26
N ALA A 285 -6.58 -7.33 12.41
CA ALA A 285 -7.91 -6.96 12.92
C ALA A 285 -8.47 -5.71 12.22
N GLY A 286 -9.80 -5.60 12.14
CA GLY A 286 -10.50 -4.48 11.48
C GLY A 286 -10.96 -4.83 10.07
N ALA A 287 -11.61 -3.88 9.39
CA ALA A 287 -12.14 -4.08 8.04
C ALA A 287 -11.08 -3.89 6.95
N ALA A 288 -10.13 -2.96 7.15
CA ALA A 288 -9.08 -2.66 6.21
C ALA A 288 -7.79 -2.17 6.89
N ILE A 289 -6.68 -2.28 6.19
CA ILE A 289 -5.43 -1.59 6.50
C ILE A 289 -5.18 -0.47 5.48
N THR A 290 -4.63 0.65 5.94
CA THR A 290 -4.24 1.76 5.07
C THR A 290 -2.76 1.67 4.74
N PHE A 291 -2.43 1.77 3.46
CA PHE A 291 -1.08 1.96 2.95
C PHE A 291 -0.94 3.36 2.38
N SER A 292 0.21 3.99 2.64
CA SER A 292 0.64 5.20 1.97
C SER A 292 1.62 4.84 0.86
N MET A 293 1.39 5.36 -0.34
CA MET A 293 2.29 5.28 -1.47
C MET A 293 2.73 6.68 -1.87
N HIS A 294 4.03 6.87 -2.05
CA HIS A 294 4.61 8.10 -2.57
C HIS A 294 5.41 7.76 -3.82
N LEU A 295 5.08 8.45 -4.92
CA LEU A 295 5.77 8.36 -6.20
C LEU A 295 6.68 9.58 -6.39
N GLY A 296 7.70 9.41 -7.22
CA GLY A 296 8.59 10.49 -7.63
C GLY A 296 7.86 11.62 -8.34
N LEU A 297 8.47 12.81 -8.29
CA LEU A 297 7.96 14.01 -8.96
C LEU A 297 8.71 14.22 -10.28
N ARG A 298 7.98 14.52 -11.36
CA ARG A 298 8.47 14.92 -12.71
C ARG A 298 9.21 13.87 -13.55
N GLU A 299 9.71 12.78 -12.99
CA GLU A 299 10.35 11.73 -13.80
C GLU A 299 9.32 11.03 -14.70
N ALA A 300 9.67 10.77 -15.97
CA ALA A 300 8.75 10.16 -16.94
C ALA A 300 8.24 8.78 -16.47
N ARG A 301 9.12 7.97 -15.87
CA ARG A 301 8.77 6.66 -15.30
C ARG A 301 7.85 6.77 -14.09
N ALA A 302 8.12 7.73 -13.20
CA ALA A 302 7.25 8.03 -12.07
C ALA A 302 5.86 8.54 -12.52
N TYR A 303 5.84 9.40 -13.56
CA TYR A 303 4.60 9.85 -14.18
C TYR A 303 3.84 8.70 -14.82
N ARG A 304 4.52 7.77 -15.48
CA ARG A 304 3.89 6.58 -16.04
C ARG A 304 3.24 5.72 -14.95
N PHE A 305 3.96 5.44 -13.87
CA PHE A 305 3.39 4.77 -12.70
C PHE A 305 2.16 5.53 -12.17
N TRP A 306 2.24 6.85 -12.06
CA TRP A 306 1.12 7.70 -11.63
C TRP A 306 -0.11 7.52 -12.53
N THR A 307 0.05 7.52 -13.86
CA THR A 307 -1.06 7.32 -14.81
C THR A 307 -1.70 5.94 -14.68
N ILE A 308 -0.91 4.91 -14.39
CA ILE A 308 -1.45 3.56 -14.12
C ILE A 308 -2.28 3.57 -12.84
N MET A 309 -1.79 4.20 -11.78
CA MET A 309 -2.55 4.32 -10.52
C MET A 309 -3.85 5.10 -10.71
N GLU A 310 -3.83 6.14 -11.54
CA GLU A 310 -5.02 6.91 -11.93
C GLU A 310 -6.01 6.05 -12.73
N ALA A 311 -5.53 5.24 -13.67
CA ALA A 311 -6.38 4.31 -14.43
C ALA A 311 -7.00 3.23 -13.53
N LEU A 312 -6.25 2.65 -12.60
CA LEU A 312 -6.77 1.64 -11.67
C LEU A 312 -7.73 2.23 -10.63
N ALA A 313 -7.55 3.50 -10.25
CA ALA A 313 -8.35 4.13 -9.21
C ALA A 313 -9.84 4.14 -9.56
N GLY A 314 -10.65 3.52 -8.69
CA GLY A 314 -12.10 3.41 -8.91
C GLY A 314 -12.50 2.36 -9.94
N ASN A 315 -11.58 1.58 -10.50
CA ASN A 315 -11.92 0.47 -11.37
C ASN A 315 -12.40 -0.75 -10.54
N ALA A 316 -13.45 -1.44 -11.00
CA ALA A 316 -14.04 -2.57 -10.29
C ALA A 316 -13.06 -3.75 -10.11
N SER A 317 -12.04 -3.88 -10.97
CA SER A 317 -11.03 -4.94 -10.85
C SER A 317 -10.32 -4.96 -9.50
N LEU A 318 -10.17 -3.81 -8.83
CA LEU A 318 -9.56 -3.72 -7.49
C LEU A 318 -10.34 -4.50 -6.42
N GLN A 319 -11.62 -4.81 -6.66
CA GLN A 319 -12.42 -5.66 -5.77
C GLN A 319 -11.88 -7.10 -5.73
N LEU A 320 -11.20 -7.56 -6.79
CA LEU A 320 -10.54 -8.88 -6.80
C LEU A 320 -9.47 -9.00 -5.72
N VAL A 321 -8.89 -7.88 -5.28
CA VAL A 321 -7.88 -7.81 -4.21
C VAL A 321 -8.34 -7.06 -2.97
N ALA A 322 -9.66 -6.83 -2.85
CA ALA A 322 -10.28 -6.05 -1.78
C ALA A 322 -9.59 -4.69 -1.55
N THR A 323 -9.07 -4.05 -2.61
CA THR A 323 -8.37 -2.77 -2.51
C THR A 323 -9.27 -1.63 -2.96
N THR A 324 -9.14 -0.48 -2.30
CA THR A 324 -9.62 0.81 -2.82
C THR A 324 -8.45 1.77 -2.89
N ILE A 325 -8.26 2.38 -4.04
CA ILE A 325 -7.20 3.37 -4.28
C ILE A 325 -7.85 4.75 -4.36
N ARG A 326 -7.24 5.73 -3.69
CA ARG A 326 -7.61 7.14 -3.86
C ARG A 326 -6.40 8.05 -3.73
N ARG A 327 -6.48 9.22 -4.34
CA ARG A 327 -5.52 10.30 -4.07
C ARG A 327 -5.62 10.72 -2.61
N ASP A 328 -4.51 11.19 -2.07
CA ASP A 328 -4.56 11.78 -0.74
C ASP A 328 -5.50 13.00 -0.71
N ARG A 329 -6.15 13.22 0.43
CA ARG A 329 -7.19 14.24 0.57
C ARG A 329 -6.57 15.62 0.67
N ARG A 330 -7.23 16.60 0.06
CA ARG A 330 -7.01 18.02 0.33
C ARG A 330 -7.48 18.34 1.74
N GLY A 331 -6.62 18.18 2.74
CA GLY A 331 -6.97 18.48 4.11
C GLY A 331 -5.75 18.81 4.94
N ARG A 332 -5.84 19.87 5.73
CA ARG A 332 -4.83 20.15 6.76
C ARG A 332 -4.74 18.95 7.70
N SER A 333 -3.53 18.61 8.12
CA SER A 333 -3.31 17.60 9.14
C SER A 333 -4.08 17.98 10.42
N PRO A 334 -4.43 17.01 11.29
CA PRO A 334 -5.13 17.29 12.55
C PRO A 334 -4.40 18.33 13.40
N LEU A 335 -3.06 18.33 13.38
CA LEU A 335 -2.24 19.32 14.07
C LEU A 335 -2.38 20.73 13.46
N ALA A 336 -2.35 20.85 12.13
CA ALA A 336 -2.55 22.12 11.46
C ALA A 336 -3.98 22.67 11.69
N GLN A 337 -4.99 21.81 11.74
CA GLN A 337 -6.35 22.19 12.11
C GLN A 337 -6.45 22.68 13.56
N ALA A 338 -5.81 21.98 14.50
CA ALA A 338 -5.76 22.39 15.90
C ALA A 338 -5.04 23.75 16.07
N LEU A 339 -3.93 23.94 15.36
CA LEU A 339 -3.17 25.19 15.38
C LEU A 339 -3.98 26.36 14.79
N GLU A 340 -4.70 26.13 13.70
CA GLU A 340 -5.62 27.13 13.15
C GLU A 340 -6.75 27.48 14.12
N ALA A 341 -7.35 26.49 14.78
CA ALA A 341 -8.40 26.73 15.77
C ALA A 341 -7.89 27.58 16.94
N GLU A 342 -6.67 27.31 17.41
CA GLU A 342 -6.03 28.08 18.48
C GLU A 342 -5.70 29.51 18.02
N LEU A 343 -5.19 29.68 16.80
CA LEU A 343 -4.96 31.01 16.23
C LEU A 343 -6.25 31.83 16.15
N ARG A 344 -7.35 31.23 15.67
CA ARG A 344 -8.66 31.90 15.60
C ARG A 344 -9.17 32.28 16.99
N ARG A 345 -8.87 31.49 18.03
CA ARG A 345 -9.22 31.80 19.42
C ARG A 345 -8.48 33.05 19.91
N LEU A 346 -7.17 33.15 19.65
CA LEU A 346 -6.34 34.28 20.05
C LEU A 346 -6.69 35.58 19.30
N GLN A 347 -7.24 35.48 18.09
CA GLN A 347 -7.65 36.62 17.27
C GLN A 347 -9.07 37.11 17.55
N LYS A 348 -9.90 36.36 18.29
CA LYS A 348 -11.21 36.88 18.71
C LYS A 348 -10.99 38.06 19.66
N PRO A 349 -11.51 39.26 19.34
CA PRO A 349 -11.46 40.36 20.29
C PRO A 349 -12.21 39.94 21.55
N CYS A 350 -11.58 40.03 22.73
CA CYS A 350 -12.32 40.02 23.99
C CYS A 350 -13.40 41.10 23.87
N GLY A 351 -14.66 40.67 23.94
CA GLY A 351 -15.79 41.59 23.87
C GLY A 351 -15.58 42.72 24.86
N LYS A 352 -15.80 43.96 24.38
CA LYS A 352 -16.01 45.09 25.27
C LYS A 352 -17.08 44.66 26.27
N SER A 353 -16.73 44.64 27.55
CA SER A 353 -17.72 44.60 28.61
C SER A 353 -18.53 45.90 28.49
N ASP A 354 -19.74 45.79 27.97
CA ASP A 354 -20.74 46.84 28.11
C ASP A 354 -21.08 46.96 29.60
N SER A 355 -20.55 48.00 30.26
CA SER A 355 -21.09 48.63 31.47
C SER A 355 -20.39 49.96 31.70
#